data_AF-A0A8S9XQR4-F1
#
_entry.id   AF-A0A8S9XQR4-F1
#
_cell.length_a   1.000
_cell.length_b   1.000
_cell.length_c   1.000
_cell.angle_alpha   90.00
_cell.angle_beta   90.00
_cell.angle_gamma   90.00
#
_symmetry.space_group_name_H-M   'P 1'
#
loop_
_entity.id
_entity.type
_entity.pdbx_description
1 polymer ?
#
loop_
_entity_poly.entity_id
_entity_poly.type
_entity_poly.pdbx_seq_one_letter_code
_entity_poly.pdbx_strand_id
1 'polypeptide(L)'
;HRRKDPRNLCEPVKKLPKCRYFRDITWSLRTGADNITSQVVRCHCPKGSVAYLIKRQPIEGPQGIGYLYSFACSPQSRLRCQRKEPCRLFTVRKRMELLDEVNTNTICQCPHNHHCPKHHTHPGVLQGKSYAEENIRTYSGYCIG
;
A
#
# COMPACT_ATOMS: atom_id res chain seq x y z
N HIS A 1 10.03 0.15 21.46
CA HIS A 1 9.70 -1.15 20.82
C HIS A 1 8.29 -1.14 20.26
N ARG A 2 8.09 -0.85 18.96
CA ARG A 2 6.78 -1.01 18.28
C ARG A 2 6.97 -1.99 17.13
N ARG A 3 6.43 -3.21 17.26
CA ARG A 3 6.37 -4.18 16.16
C ARG A 3 5.29 -3.70 15.19
N LYS A 4 5.70 -3.40 13.95
CA LYS A 4 4.81 -3.19 12.79
C LYS A 4 3.88 -4.40 12.67
N ASP A 5 2.59 -4.11 12.49
CA ASP A 5 1.49 -5.07 12.42
C ASP A 5 1.83 -6.29 11.53
N PRO A 6 2.07 -7.47 12.10
CA PRO A 6 2.16 -8.69 11.34
C PRO A 6 0.72 -9.07 11.03
N ARG A 7 0.30 -8.99 9.76
CA ARG A 7 -0.95 -9.61 9.32
C ARG A 7 -1.04 -11.01 9.96
N ASN A 8 -1.99 -11.20 10.87
CA ASN A 8 -2.12 -12.42 11.66
C ASN A 8 -2.45 -13.57 10.70
N LEU A 9 -1.42 -14.30 10.30
CA LEU A 9 -1.53 -15.47 9.45
C LEU A 9 -1.81 -16.67 10.36
N CYS A 10 -2.79 -17.49 9.98
CA CYS A 10 -3.16 -18.70 10.73
C CYS A 10 -1.98 -19.69 10.86
N GLU A 11 -1.00 -19.60 9.96
CA GLU A 11 0.23 -20.40 9.99
C GLU A 11 1.50 -19.53 10.01
N PRO A 12 2.63 -20.04 10.55
CA PRO A 12 3.87 -19.26 10.65
C PRO A 12 4.42 -18.83 9.29
N VAL A 13 4.64 -17.53 9.12
CA VAL A 13 5.25 -16.91 7.92
C VAL A 13 6.59 -17.54 7.52
N LYS A 14 7.31 -18.13 8.49
CA LYS A 14 8.61 -18.79 8.29
C LYS A 14 8.58 -19.98 7.32
N LYS A 15 7.40 -20.57 7.04
CA LYS A 15 7.25 -21.66 6.07
C LYS A 15 7.07 -21.18 4.63
N LEU A 16 6.78 -19.90 4.40
CA LEU A 16 6.52 -19.39 3.06
C LEU A 16 7.84 -19.13 2.31
N PRO A 17 7.95 -19.56 1.03
CA PRO A 17 9.14 -19.29 0.23
C PRO A 17 9.32 -17.79 -0.02
N LYS A 18 10.52 -17.39 -0.46
CA LYS A 18 10.79 -16.03 -0.95
C LYS A 18 10.25 -15.86 -2.36
N CYS A 19 9.54 -14.76 -2.63
CA CYS A 19 9.09 -14.42 -3.98
C CYS A 19 10.25 -13.89 -4.83
N ARG A 20 10.25 -14.23 -6.13
CA ARG A 20 11.10 -13.63 -7.15
C ARG A 20 10.44 -12.37 -7.69
N TYR A 21 11.21 -11.29 -7.86
CA TYR A 21 10.70 -10.00 -8.30
C TYR A 21 9.92 -10.10 -9.62
N PHE A 22 8.83 -9.35 -9.71
CA PHE A 22 7.96 -9.19 -10.88
C PHE A 22 7.26 -10.46 -11.41
N ARG A 23 7.74 -11.66 -11.06
CA ARG A 23 7.21 -12.94 -11.55
C ARG A 23 6.25 -13.59 -10.57
N ASP A 24 6.65 -13.74 -9.31
CA ASP A 24 5.89 -14.53 -8.36
C ASP A 24 4.79 -13.68 -7.71
N ILE A 25 3.60 -14.28 -7.57
CA ILE A 25 2.48 -13.66 -6.87
C ILE A 25 2.68 -13.84 -5.36
N THR A 26 2.92 -12.75 -4.63
CA THR A 26 3.11 -12.78 -3.17
C THR A 26 1.81 -13.04 -2.43
N TRP A 27 0.72 -12.41 -2.85
CA TRP A 27 -0.60 -12.61 -2.30
C TRP A 27 -1.67 -12.21 -3.31
N SER A 28 -2.87 -12.72 -3.08
CA SER A 28 -4.06 -12.36 -3.85
C SER A 28 -5.17 -11.89 -2.92
N LEU A 29 -5.98 -10.94 -3.39
CA LEU A 29 -7.20 -10.50 -2.73
C LEU A 29 -8.38 -10.86 -3.60
N ARG A 30 -9.32 -11.61 -3.02
CA ARG A 30 -10.60 -11.89 -3.64
C ARG A 30 -11.66 -11.01 -2.98
N THR A 31 -12.41 -10.32 -3.81
CA THR A 31 -13.60 -9.55 -3.41
C THR A 31 -14.81 -10.18 -4.07
N GLY A 32 -15.70 -10.78 -3.28
CA GLY A 32 -17.00 -11.28 -3.72
C GLY A 32 -18.12 -10.25 -3.52
N ALA A 33 -19.32 -10.57 -4.01
CA ALA A 33 -20.53 -9.75 -3.79
C ALA A 33 -21.08 -9.86 -2.35
N ASP A 34 -20.56 -10.80 -1.56
CA ASP A 34 -20.94 -11.12 -0.19
C ASP A 34 -20.28 -10.23 0.87
N ASN A 35 -19.65 -9.10 0.49
CA ASN A 35 -18.86 -8.20 1.36
C ASN A 35 -17.70 -8.87 2.10
N ILE A 36 -17.42 -10.15 1.82
CA ILE A 36 -16.29 -10.89 2.39
C ILE A 36 -15.09 -10.69 1.47
N THR A 37 -14.01 -10.17 2.05
CA THR A 37 -12.71 -10.08 1.38
C THR A 37 -11.81 -11.17 1.92
N SER A 38 -11.23 -11.97 1.03
CA SER A 38 -10.27 -13.01 1.41
C SER A 38 -8.89 -12.71 0.83
N GLN A 39 -7.88 -12.74 1.70
CA GLN A 39 -6.49 -12.53 1.33
C GLN A 39 -5.71 -13.84 1.49
N VAL A 40 -5.07 -14.30 0.42
CA VAL A 40 -4.24 -15.52 0.44
C VAL A 40 -2.79 -15.14 0.17
N VAL A 41 -1.89 -15.44 1.10
CA VAL A 41 -0.45 -15.20 0.97
C VAL A 41 0.25 -16.48 0.52
N ARG A 42 1.06 -16.40 -0.55
CA ARG A 42 1.75 -17.54 -1.18
C ARG A 42 3.26 -17.54 -0.92
N CYS A 43 3.86 -16.36 -0.88
CA CYS A 43 5.29 -16.18 -0.64
C CYS A 43 5.54 -14.81 0.00
N HIS A 44 6.67 -14.65 0.68
CA HIS A 44 7.05 -13.36 1.26
C HIS A 44 7.98 -12.59 0.33
N CYS A 45 7.74 -11.29 0.19
CA CYS A 45 8.61 -10.44 -0.61
C CYS A 45 10.00 -10.29 0.04
N PRO A 46 11.08 -10.11 -0.77
CA PRO A 46 12.42 -9.83 -0.25
C PRO A 46 12.46 -8.58 0.65
N LYS A 47 13.47 -8.46 1.52
CA LYS A 47 13.63 -7.27 2.37
C LYS A 47 13.82 -6.01 1.51
N GLY A 48 13.16 -4.91 1.88
CA GLY A 48 13.26 -3.64 1.15
C GLY A 48 12.52 -3.61 -0.18
N SER A 49 11.50 -4.47 -0.35
CA SER A 49 10.64 -4.49 -1.52
C SER A 49 9.22 -4.08 -1.18
N VAL A 50 8.47 -3.70 -2.21
CA VAL A 50 7.07 -3.30 -2.12
C VAL A 50 6.20 -4.26 -2.92
N ALA A 51 5.02 -4.59 -2.40
CA ALA A 51 4.03 -5.35 -3.16
C ALA A 51 3.21 -4.38 -4.05
N TYR A 52 2.99 -4.74 -5.31
CA TYR A 52 2.21 -3.95 -6.26
C TYR A 52 1.21 -4.83 -7.01
N LEU A 53 0.08 -4.25 -7.42
CA LEU A 53 -0.94 -4.96 -8.19
C LEU A 53 -0.41 -5.24 -9.61
N ILE A 54 -0.39 -6.52 -10.01
CA ILE A 54 0.06 -6.93 -11.35
C ILE A 54 -1.09 -7.43 -12.24
N LYS A 55 -2.20 -7.88 -11.64
CA LYS A 55 -3.31 -8.46 -12.40
C LYS A 55 -4.64 -8.29 -11.67
N ARG A 56 -5.69 -7.94 -12.41
CA ARG A 56 -7.09 -8.03 -11.99
C ARG A 56 -7.79 -9.03 -12.92
N GLN A 57 -8.53 -9.98 -12.36
CA GLN A 57 -9.32 -10.93 -13.13
C GLN A 57 -10.76 -10.99 -12.59
N PRO A 58 -11.79 -10.98 -13.45
CA PRO A 58 -13.13 -11.30 -13.02
C PRO A 58 -13.17 -12.77 -12.59
N ILE A 59 -13.97 -13.06 -11.58
CA ILE A 59 -14.28 -14.41 -11.14
C ILE A 59 -15.80 -14.54 -11.03
N GLU A 60 -16.34 -15.63 -11.53
CA GLU A 60 -17.74 -15.94 -11.34
C GLU A 60 -17.93 -16.48 -9.92
N GLY A 61 -18.87 -15.88 -9.19
CA GLY A 61 -19.29 -16.33 -7.87
C GLY A 61 -20.78 -16.62 -7.84
N PRO A 62 -21.27 -17.32 -6.80
CA PRO A 62 -22.68 -17.68 -6.67
C PRO A 62 -23.63 -16.47 -6.67
N GLN A 63 -23.12 -15.30 -6.27
CA GLN A 63 -23.89 -14.05 -6.13
C GLN A 63 -23.55 -13.00 -7.21
N GLY A 64 -22.79 -13.37 -8.24
CA GLY A 64 -22.40 -12.46 -9.33
C GLY A 64 -20.89 -12.41 -9.59
N ILE A 65 -20.48 -11.40 -10.36
CA ILE A 65 -19.07 -11.22 -10.77
C ILE A 65 -18.28 -10.62 -9.60
N GLY A 66 -17.32 -11.38 -9.08
CA GLY A 66 -16.28 -10.90 -8.17
C GLY A 66 -14.99 -10.55 -8.90
N TYR A 67 -13.99 -10.10 -8.15
CA TYR A 67 -12.65 -9.83 -8.68
C TYR A 67 -11.57 -10.50 -7.86
N LEU A 68 -10.56 -11.02 -8.56
CA LEU A 68 -9.30 -11.49 -8.01
C LEU A 68 -8.19 -10.50 -8.38
N TYR A 69 -7.60 -9.88 -7.38
CA TYR A 69 -6.45 -8.99 -7.48
C TYR A 69 -5.19 -9.74 -7.09
N SER A 70 -4.19 -9.79 -7.96
CA SER A 70 -2.91 -10.47 -7.70
C SER A 70 -1.78 -9.48 -7.56
N PHE A 71 -0.95 -9.67 -6.53
CA PHE A 71 0.14 -8.76 -6.19
C PHE A 71 1.50 -9.44 -6.35
N ALA A 72 2.46 -8.74 -6.95
CA ALA A 72 3.85 -9.18 -7.09
C ALA A 72 4.78 -8.27 -6.28
N CYS A 73 6.05 -8.65 -6.13
CA CYS A 73 7.06 -7.87 -5.43
C CYS A 73 7.91 -7.05 -6.39
N SER A 74 8.19 -5.80 -6.06
CA SER A 74 9.11 -4.91 -6.77
C SER A 74 10.21 -4.41 -5.82
N PRO A 75 11.49 -4.34 -6.24
CA PRO A 75 12.54 -3.71 -5.44
C PRO A 75 12.22 -2.22 -5.27
N GLN A 76 12.44 -1.69 -4.06
CA GLN A 76 12.26 -0.26 -3.83
C GLN A 76 13.40 0.51 -4.51
N SER A 77 13.10 1.21 -5.60
CA SER A 77 14.07 2.10 -6.25
C SER A 77 14.33 3.33 -5.40
N ARG A 78 15.60 3.74 -5.32
CA ARG A 78 16.01 5.00 -4.67
C ARG A 78 16.06 6.11 -5.71
N LEU A 79 14.89 6.53 -6.18
CA LEU A 79 14.78 7.66 -7.10
C LEU A 79 15.05 8.96 -6.33
N ARG A 80 15.82 9.88 -6.92
CA ARG A 80 15.99 11.23 -6.37
C ARG A 80 14.80 12.08 -6.79
N CYS A 81 14.35 12.95 -5.90
CA CYS A 81 13.22 13.80 -6.21
C CYS A 81 13.55 14.84 -7.28
N GLN A 82 12.68 14.97 -8.28
CA GLN A 82 12.59 16.11 -9.19
C GLN A 82 12.14 17.37 -8.44
N ARG A 83 12.47 18.54 -9.01
CA ARG A 83 12.14 19.81 -8.38
C ARG A 83 10.62 19.96 -8.23
N LYS A 84 10.16 20.23 -7.01
CA LYS A 84 8.73 20.40 -6.63
C LYS A 84 7.85 19.17 -6.84
N GLU A 85 8.41 17.98 -7.08
CA GLU A 85 7.60 16.77 -7.09
C GLU A 85 7.27 16.30 -5.67
N PRO A 86 6.14 15.63 -5.44
CA PRO A 86 5.83 15.03 -4.15
C PRO A 86 6.78 13.87 -3.85
N CYS A 87 7.35 13.86 -2.64
CA CYS A 87 8.22 12.78 -2.19
C CYS A 87 7.45 11.60 -1.57
N ARG A 88 6.21 11.83 -1.14
CA ARG A 88 5.34 10.83 -0.53
C ARG A 88 3.86 11.15 -0.73
N LEU A 89 3.06 10.12 -0.98
CA LEU A 89 1.61 10.21 -1.03
C LEU A 89 1.00 9.49 0.18
N PHE A 90 -0.11 10.02 0.68
CA PHE A 90 -0.90 9.42 1.74
C PHE A 90 -2.34 9.25 1.26
N THR A 91 -2.91 8.08 1.51
CA THR A 91 -4.34 7.80 1.33
C THR A 91 -4.89 7.50 2.71
N VAL A 92 -5.73 8.39 3.22
CA VAL A 92 -6.31 8.31 4.56
C VAL A 92 -7.77 7.90 4.42
N ARG A 93 -8.15 6.77 5.01
CA ARG A 93 -9.53 6.32 5.09
C ARG A 93 -10.01 6.46 6.54
N LYS A 94 -10.99 7.33 6.77
CA LYS A 94 -11.56 7.54 8.11
C LYS A 94 -12.47 6.36 8.44
N ARG A 95 -12.12 5.57 9.46
CA ARG A 95 -12.94 4.43 9.94
C ARG A 95 -13.84 4.83 11.11
N MET A 96 -13.28 5.54 12.08
CA MET A 96 -13.96 6.08 13.26
C MET A 96 -13.37 7.46 13.57
N GLU A 97 -14.00 8.25 14.45
CA GLU A 97 -13.54 9.62 14.78
C GLU A 97 -12.08 9.71 15.26
N LEU A 98 -11.51 8.62 15.80
CA LEU A 98 -10.13 8.58 16.34
C LEU A 98 -9.20 7.59 15.61
N LEU A 99 -9.68 6.90 14.57
CA LEU A 99 -8.91 5.85 13.88
C LEU A 99 -8.95 6.05 12.37
N ASP A 100 -7.79 6.44 11.84
CA ASP A 100 -7.52 6.55 10.42
C ASP A 100 -6.71 5.35 9.92
N GLU A 101 -7.23 4.69 8.89
CA GLU A 101 -6.47 3.70 8.12
C GLU A 101 -5.65 4.46 7.06
N VAL A 102 -4.34 4.57 7.28
CA VAL A 102 -3.44 5.37 6.43
C VAL A 102 -2.55 4.46 5.59
N ASN A 103 -2.68 4.54 4.27
CA ASN A 103 -1.73 3.98 3.33
C ASN A 103 -0.71 5.05 2.91
N THR A 104 0.57 4.70 2.90
CA THR A 104 1.67 5.63 2.59
C THR A 104 2.53 5.08 1.47
N ASN A 105 2.73 5.87 0.41
CA ASN A 105 3.58 5.53 -0.72
C ASN A 105 4.73 6.52 -0.86
N THR A 106 5.98 6.06 -0.74
CA THR A 106 7.17 6.92 -0.90
C THR A 106 7.61 6.89 -2.36
N ILE A 107 7.66 8.06 -3.00
CA ILE A 107 7.95 8.20 -4.43
C ILE A 107 9.46 8.32 -4.67
N CYS A 108 10.13 9.18 -3.90
CA CYS A 108 11.52 9.55 -4.13
C CYS A 108 12.22 9.97 -2.83
N GLN A 109 13.54 10.15 -2.91
CA GLN A 109 14.40 10.62 -1.84
C GLN A 109 14.70 12.11 -2.04
N CYS A 110 14.40 12.91 -1.01
CA CYS A 110 14.68 14.34 -1.02
C CYS A 110 16.18 14.63 -1.18
N PRO A 111 16.53 15.78 -1.77
CA PRO A 111 17.92 16.22 -1.89
C PRO A 111 18.54 16.50 -0.51
N HIS A 112 19.85 16.80 -0.50
CA HIS A 112 20.57 17.15 0.72
C HIS A 112 19.90 18.31 1.48
N ASN A 113 19.95 18.27 2.81
CA ASN A 113 19.26 19.21 3.73
C ASN A 113 17.75 19.31 3.58
N HIS A 114 17.10 18.41 2.83
CA HIS A 114 15.64 18.34 2.78
C HIS A 114 15.16 17.02 3.34
N HIS A 115 13.97 17.02 3.92
CA HIS A 115 13.35 15.83 4.46
C HIS A 115 11.92 15.66 3.93
N CYS A 116 11.51 14.41 3.79
CA CYS A 116 10.17 14.06 3.33
C CYS A 116 9.23 13.88 4.53
N PRO A 117 8.05 14.54 4.55
CA PRO A 117 7.07 14.42 5.61
C PRO A 117 6.71 12.95 5.91
N LYS A 118 6.61 12.59 7.20
CA LYS A 118 6.32 11.20 7.64
C LYS A 118 4.85 10.94 7.94
N HIS A 119 4.06 12.00 8.12
CA HIS A 119 2.65 11.92 8.45
C HIS A 119 1.87 12.92 7.58
N HIS A 120 0.61 12.62 7.29
CA HIS A 120 -0.25 13.43 6.41
C HIS A 120 -0.65 14.79 7.03
N THR A 121 -0.41 14.98 8.33
CA THR A 121 -0.63 16.25 9.06
C THR A 121 0.63 17.08 9.24
N HIS A 122 1.79 16.60 8.77
CA HIS A 122 3.05 17.34 8.93
C HIS A 122 3.13 18.56 8.00
N PRO A 123 4.00 19.55 8.32
CA PRO A 123 4.33 20.63 7.40
C PRO A 123 4.80 20.10 6.04
N GLY A 124 4.53 20.86 4.98
CA GLY A 124 4.86 20.47 3.60
C GLY A 124 3.95 19.40 3.00
N VAL A 125 2.85 19.05 3.67
CA VAL A 125 1.81 18.17 3.12
C VAL A 125 0.62 19.00 2.65
N LEU A 126 0.16 18.75 1.43
CA LEU A 126 -1.00 19.38 0.83
C LEU A 126 -2.13 18.37 0.68
N GLN A 127 -3.36 18.76 1.05
CA GLN A 127 -4.55 17.95 0.83
C GLN A 127 -4.90 17.92 -0.66
N GLY A 128 -5.14 16.72 -1.17
CA GLY A 128 -5.60 16.47 -2.53
C GLY A 128 -7.11 16.24 -2.60
N LYS A 129 -7.51 15.27 -3.43
CA LYS A 129 -8.92 14.91 -3.63
C LYS A 129 -9.49 14.16 -2.43
N SER A 130 -10.77 14.40 -2.17
CA SER A 130 -11.60 13.65 -1.24
C SER A 130 -12.60 12.81 -2.03
N TYR A 131 -12.72 11.53 -1.68
CA TYR A 131 -13.66 10.56 -2.25
C TYR A 131 -14.71 10.26 -1.17
N ALA A 132 -15.82 10.99 -1.22
CA ALA A 132 -16.83 11.02 -0.15
C ALA A 132 -17.50 9.66 0.07
N GLU A 133 -17.82 8.94 -1.01
CA GLU A 133 -18.47 7.62 -0.96
C GLU A 133 -17.66 6.58 -0.17
N GLU A 134 -16.32 6.73 -0.15
CA GLU A 134 -15.42 5.78 0.50
C GLU A 134 -14.83 6.29 1.83
N ASN A 135 -15.17 7.53 2.23
CA ASN A 135 -14.52 8.27 3.33
C ASN A 135 -12.99 8.34 3.18
N ILE A 136 -12.50 8.51 1.95
CA ILE A 136 -11.07 8.55 1.63
C ILE A 136 -10.63 9.97 1.29
N ARG A 137 -9.47 10.39 1.82
CA ARG A 137 -8.78 11.62 1.45
C ARG A 137 -7.35 11.32 1.02
N THR A 138 -6.88 12.04 0.00
CA THR A 138 -5.50 11.94 -0.49
C THR A 138 -4.68 13.14 -0.04
N TYR A 139 -3.40 12.94 0.23
CA TYR A 139 -2.47 13.99 0.60
C TYR A 139 -1.12 13.79 -0.09
N SER A 140 -0.46 14.89 -0.43
CA SER A 140 0.84 14.91 -1.11
C SER A 140 1.87 15.62 -0.24
N GLY A 141 2.89 14.91 0.19
CA GLY A 141 4.02 15.46 0.94
C GLY A 141 5.17 15.87 0.02
N TYR A 142 5.70 17.07 0.22
CA TYR A 142 6.80 17.64 -0.54
C TYR A 142 8.06 17.77 0.31
N CYS A 143 9.22 17.78 -0.33
CA CYS A 143 10.49 17.97 0.37
C CYS A 143 10.54 19.34 1.04
N ILE A 144 10.85 19.36 2.33
CA ILE A 144 10.97 20.57 3.16
C ILE A 144 12.39 20.68 3.73
N GLY A 145 12.92 21.91 3.75
CA GLY A 145 14.23 22.26 4.31
C GLY A 145 14.14 22.65 5.78
#